data_AF-A0A3D4FDE5-F1
#
_entry.id   AF-A0A3D4FDE5-F1
#
_cell.length_a   1.000
_cell.length_b   1.000
_cell.length_c   1.000
_cell.angle_alpha   90.00
_cell.angle_beta   90.00
_cell.angle_gamma   90.00
#
_symmetry.space_group_name_H-M   'P 1'
#
loop_
_entity.id
_entity.type
_entity.pdbx_description
1 polymer ?
#
loop_
_entity_poly.entity_id
_entity_poly.type
_entity_poly.pdbx_seq_one_letter_code
_entity_poly.pdbx_strand_id
1 'polypeptide(L)'
;MSKAGHIIVIILSVLIIAILWGKTKPSITSLQDELVSAQEARTQAEAAQRTAQAAQRDAEDLAETRLAELTNAKDSLKNAMTALGQQRARGDELDTQLSEVTDQLLDARRELQSWIALGVDQQYVYTMKQRIADAHDEIAAITEEKTVLLRQMDQMRYELGRFVGPAQKVVMRDGLEGSVQAIDSDWGFVIVNVGEKDGARENGELLVSREGKLIGKLLISSVEDNRSIANVIPGWVQSDIQVGDAVAY
;
A
#
# COMPACT_ATOMS: atom_id res chain seq x y z
N MET A 1 140.70 -65.15 20.74
CA MET A 1 139.23 -65.20 20.55
C MET A 1 138.77 -66.62 20.76
N SER A 2 138.18 -66.93 21.93
CA SER A 2 137.52 -68.23 22.10
C SER A 2 136.17 -68.17 21.40
N LYS A 3 135.81 -69.23 20.66
CA LYS A 3 134.54 -69.36 19.95
C LYS A 3 133.32 -69.12 20.86
N ALA A 4 133.49 -69.27 22.18
CA ALA A 4 132.49 -68.98 23.20
C ALA A 4 132.13 -67.49 23.32
N GLY A 5 133.09 -66.56 23.14
CA GLY A 5 132.85 -65.12 23.30
C GLY A 5 131.95 -64.51 22.22
N HIS A 6 132.09 -64.95 20.96
CA HIS A 6 131.22 -64.47 19.86
C HIS A 6 129.80 -65.02 19.94
N ILE A 7 129.63 -66.25 20.44
CA ILE A 7 128.30 -66.85 20.65
C ILE A 7 127.52 -66.06 21.71
N ILE A 8 128.17 -65.62 22.79
CA ILE A 8 127.54 -64.83 23.85
C ILE A 8 127.09 -63.46 23.34
N VAL A 9 127.88 -62.79 22.50
CA VAL A 9 127.53 -61.47 21.92
C VAL A 9 126.38 -61.56 20.93
N ILE A 10 126.31 -62.62 20.12
CA ILE A 10 125.19 -62.86 19.19
C ILE A 10 123.90 -63.19 19.97
N ILE A 11 124.00 -63.98 21.05
CA ILE A 11 122.85 -64.28 21.91
C ILE A 11 122.36 -63.00 22.60
N LEU A 12 123.27 -62.14 23.10
CA LEU A 12 122.91 -60.86 23.71
C LEU A 12 122.29 -59.88 22.71
N SER A 13 122.78 -59.80 21.47
CA SER A 13 122.20 -58.91 20.46
C SER A 13 120.82 -59.41 19.99
N VAL A 14 120.63 -60.72 19.84
CA VAL A 14 119.32 -61.34 19.58
C VAL A 14 118.37 -61.14 20.76
N LEU A 15 118.87 -61.23 22.00
CA LEU A 15 118.08 -60.98 23.21
C LEU A 15 117.68 -59.50 23.30
N ILE A 16 118.58 -58.57 22.99
CA ILE A 16 118.28 -57.12 22.97
C ILE A 16 117.27 -56.80 21.86
N ILE A 17 117.41 -57.40 20.67
CA ILE A 17 116.42 -57.27 19.59
C ILE A 17 115.09 -57.87 20.01
N ALA A 18 115.07 -59.03 20.68
CA ALA A 18 113.86 -59.67 21.20
C ALA A 18 113.21 -58.89 22.36
N ILE A 19 113.98 -58.20 23.20
CA ILE A 19 113.50 -57.33 24.28
C ILE A 19 112.96 -56.02 23.69
N LEU A 20 113.64 -55.45 22.68
CA LEU A 20 113.13 -54.29 21.95
C LEU A 20 111.83 -54.66 21.24
N TRP A 21 111.79 -55.75 20.47
CA TRP A 21 110.56 -56.27 19.87
C TRP A 21 109.50 -56.58 20.92
N GLY A 22 109.87 -57.18 22.04
CA GLY A 22 108.99 -57.52 23.14
C GLY A 22 108.37 -56.30 23.83
N LYS A 23 109.02 -55.12 23.79
CA LYS A 23 108.50 -53.85 24.33
C LYS A 23 107.84 -52.94 23.29
N THR A 24 108.33 -52.92 22.05
CA THR A 24 107.78 -52.07 20.98
C THR A 24 106.52 -52.67 20.37
N LYS A 25 106.44 -54.01 20.26
CA LYS A 25 105.24 -54.69 19.76
C LYS A 25 104.00 -54.38 20.60
N PRO A 26 103.97 -54.51 21.94
CA PRO A 26 102.79 -54.15 22.73
C PRO A 26 102.44 -52.65 22.65
N SER A 27 103.42 -51.75 22.54
CA SER A 27 103.16 -50.30 22.41
C SER A 27 102.62 -49.91 21.02
N ILE A 28 103.09 -50.55 19.95
CA ILE A 28 102.54 -50.39 18.60
C ILE A 28 101.13 -50.99 18.53
N THR A 29 100.92 -52.12 19.21
CA THR A 29 99.59 -52.76 19.29
C THR A 29 98.61 -51.88 20.07
N SER A 30 99.02 -51.30 21.20
CA SER A 30 98.16 -50.40 21.98
C SER A 30 97.84 -49.10 21.23
N LEU A 31 98.80 -48.52 20.52
CA LEU A 31 98.55 -47.33 19.68
C LEU A 31 97.67 -47.66 18.47
N GLN A 32 97.78 -48.86 17.90
CA GLN A 32 96.86 -49.35 16.87
C GLN A 32 95.44 -49.53 17.44
N ASP A 33 95.30 -50.13 18.62
CA ASP A 33 94.02 -50.31 19.29
C ASP A 33 93.38 -48.96 19.69
N GLU A 34 94.16 -48.00 20.20
CA GLU A 34 93.71 -46.64 20.49
C GLU A 34 93.29 -45.89 19.23
N LEU A 35 94.03 -46.04 18.12
CA LEU A 35 93.69 -45.42 16.84
C LEU A 35 92.41 -46.02 16.27
N VAL A 36 92.22 -47.34 16.35
CA VAL A 36 90.97 -48.01 15.96
C VAL A 36 89.81 -47.55 16.84
N SER A 37 89.99 -47.52 18.16
CA SER A 37 88.97 -47.06 19.11
C SER A 37 88.60 -45.59 18.91
N ALA A 38 89.58 -44.71 18.68
CA ALA A 38 89.35 -43.30 18.38
C ALA A 38 88.64 -43.12 17.03
N GLN A 39 88.94 -43.96 16.04
CA GLN A 39 88.29 -43.93 14.73
C GLN A 39 86.85 -44.47 14.80
N GLU A 40 86.57 -45.48 15.60
CA GLU A 40 85.21 -45.95 15.91
C GLU A 40 84.41 -44.90 16.69
N ALA A 41 85.00 -44.27 17.71
CA ALA A 41 84.36 -43.19 18.46
C ALA A 41 84.05 -41.99 17.56
N ARG A 42 84.96 -41.63 16.64
CA ARG A 42 84.74 -40.57 15.66
C ARG A 42 83.62 -40.91 14.68
N THR A 43 83.58 -42.13 14.15
CA THR A 43 82.50 -42.54 13.24
C THR A 43 81.15 -42.60 13.94
N GLN A 44 81.09 -43.04 15.20
CA GLN A 44 79.88 -42.96 16.03
C GLN A 44 79.45 -41.51 16.29
N ALA A 45 80.38 -40.62 16.63
CA ALA A 45 80.07 -39.21 16.87
C ALA A 45 79.57 -38.52 15.59
N GLU A 46 80.19 -38.79 14.44
CA GLU A 46 79.74 -38.27 13.13
C GLU A 46 78.36 -38.83 12.75
N ALA A 47 78.08 -40.10 13.03
CA ALA A 47 76.77 -40.70 12.82
C ALA A 47 75.70 -40.07 13.73
N ALA A 48 75.99 -39.92 15.02
CA ALA A 48 75.10 -39.28 15.99
C ALA A 48 74.82 -37.81 15.63
N GLN A 49 75.84 -37.07 15.17
CA GLN A 49 75.68 -35.69 14.71
C GLN A 49 74.77 -35.62 13.47
N ARG A 50 74.92 -36.53 12.51
CA ARG A 50 74.03 -36.60 11.33
C ARG A 50 72.59 -36.91 11.73
N THR A 51 72.38 -37.85 12.66
CA THR A 51 71.04 -38.18 13.17
C THR A 51 70.42 -37.00 13.90
N ALA A 52 71.20 -36.28 14.73
CA ALA A 52 70.72 -35.08 15.43
C ALA A 52 70.36 -33.95 14.45
N GLN A 53 71.18 -33.73 13.41
CA GLN A 53 70.88 -32.74 12.37
C GLN A 53 69.65 -33.12 11.54
N ALA A 54 69.46 -34.40 11.22
CA ALA A 54 68.26 -34.87 10.54
C ALA A 54 67.01 -34.65 11.41
N ALA A 55 67.07 -35.05 12.69
CA ALA A 55 65.97 -34.84 13.63
C ALA A 55 65.65 -33.35 13.85
N GLN A 56 66.66 -32.47 13.84
CA GLN A 56 66.46 -31.03 13.92
C GLN A 56 65.73 -30.49 12.68
N ARG A 57 66.14 -30.91 11.47
CA ARG A 57 65.47 -30.51 10.23
C ARG A 57 64.02 -31.01 10.20
N ASP A 58 63.80 -32.28 10.55
CA ASP A 58 62.44 -32.83 10.61
C ASP A 58 61.56 -32.07 11.62
N ALA A 59 62.14 -31.63 12.75
CA ALA A 59 61.43 -30.81 13.73
C ALA A 59 61.15 -29.39 13.23
N GLU A 60 62.08 -28.76 12.51
CA GLU A 60 61.91 -27.45 11.87
C GLU A 60 60.82 -27.50 10.79
N ASP A 61 60.87 -28.49 9.89
CA ASP A 61 59.86 -28.70 8.84
C ASP A 61 58.46 -28.95 9.43
N LEU A 62 58.39 -29.75 10.51
CA LEU A 62 57.15 -30.00 11.22
C LEU A 62 56.63 -28.74 11.93
N ALA A 63 57.51 -27.93 12.53
CA ALA A 63 57.14 -26.67 13.15
C ALA A 63 56.60 -25.67 12.11
N GLU A 64 57.24 -25.55 10.95
CA GLU A 64 56.80 -24.71 9.84
C GLU A 64 55.42 -25.16 9.32
N THR A 65 55.24 -26.46 9.12
CA THR A 65 53.95 -27.05 8.71
C THR A 65 52.84 -26.72 9.71
N ARG A 66 53.12 -26.86 11.02
CA ARG A 66 52.16 -26.53 12.08
C ARG A 66 51.82 -25.03 12.14
N LEU A 67 52.79 -24.17 11.88
CA LEU A 67 52.58 -22.71 11.80
C LEU A 67 51.66 -22.35 10.62
N ALA A 68 51.86 -22.99 9.48
CA ALA A 68 51.00 -22.82 8.30
C ALA A 68 49.57 -23.32 8.57
N GLU A 69 49.41 -24.51 9.16
CA GLU A 69 48.11 -25.05 9.56
C GLU A 69 47.38 -24.13 10.55
N LEU A 70 48.09 -23.61 11.57
CA LEU A 70 47.53 -22.73 12.57
C LEU A 70 47.07 -21.39 11.97
N THR A 71 47.83 -20.87 11.00
CA THR A 71 47.47 -19.67 10.26
C THR A 71 46.20 -19.90 9.43
N ASN A 72 46.14 -21.00 8.68
CA ASN A 72 44.96 -21.38 7.90
C ASN A 72 43.72 -21.60 8.78
N ALA A 73 43.89 -22.25 9.93
CA ALA A 73 42.81 -22.47 10.90
C ALA A 73 42.30 -21.15 11.50
N LYS A 74 43.21 -20.22 11.81
CA LYS A 74 42.87 -18.88 12.31
C LYS A 74 42.09 -18.08 11.27
N ASP A 75 42.51 -18.11 10.01
CA ASP A 75 41.80 -17.44 8.92
C ASP A 75 40.43 -18.05 8.67
N SER A 76 40.34 -19.38 8.70
CA SER A 76 39.06 -20.09 8.59
C SER A 76 38.11 -19.75 9.73
N LEU A 77 38.61 -19.68 10.97
CA LEU A 77 37.83 -19.28 12.14
C LEU A 77 37.31 -17.83 12.00
N LYS A 78 38.17 -16.91 11.55
CA LYS A 78 37.79 -15.51 11.31
C LYS A 78 36.69 -15.39 10.25
N ASN A 79 36.81 -16.14 9.16
CA ASN A 79 35.80 -16.17 8.10
C ASN A 79 34.47 -16.76 8.62
N ALA A 80 34.53 -17.85 9.39
CA ALA A 80 33.35 -18.46 10.00
C ALA A 80 32.66 -17.52 11.00
N MET A 81 33.42 -16.80 11.84
CA MET A 81 32.87 -15.78 12.74
C MET A 81 32.20 -14.63 11.98
N THR A 82 32.79 -14.18 10.87
CA THR A 82 32.20 -13.15 10.01
C THR A 82 30.88 -13.62 9.39
N ALA A 83 30.86 -14.85 8.86
CA ALA A 83 29.66 -15.45 8.29
C ALA A 83 28.55 -15.64 9.34
N LEU A 84 28.90 -16.05 10.57
CA LEU A 84 27.96 -16.17 11.68
C LEU A 84 27.36 -14.81 12.07
N GLY A 85 28.17 -13.77 12.10
CA GLY A 85 27.70 -12.40 12.33
C GLY A 85 26.70 -11.93 11.27
N GLN A 86 27.01 -12.18 10.00
CA GLN A 86 26.10 -11.88 8.88
C GLN A 86 24.80 -12.68 8.96
N GLN A 87 24.86 -13.97 9.32
CA GLN A 87 23.66 -14.79 9.48
C GLN A 87 22.78 -14.33 10.64
N ARG A 88 23.37 -13.92 11.76
CA ARG A 88 22.62 -13.32 12.88
C ARG A 88 21.92 -12.03 12.44
N ALA A 89 22.64 -11.13 11.79
CA ALA A 89 22.06 -9.87 11.30
C ALA A 89 20.89 -10.11 10.33
N ARG A 90 21.01 -11.11 9.44
CA ARG A 90 19.89 -11.53 8.58
C ARG A 90 18.72 -12.12 9.36
N GLY A 91 18.99 -12.88 10.42
CA GLY A 91 17.98 -13.41 11.32
C GLY A 91 17.20 -12.30 12.02
N ASP A 92 17.91 -11.32 12.59
CA ASP A 92 17.32 -10.17 13.28
C ASP A 92 16.47 -9.30 12.32
N GLU A 93 16.97 -9.10 11.09
CA GLU A 93 16.23 -8.41 10.02
C GLU A 93 14.95 -9.16 9.63
N LEU A 94 15.04 -10.48 9.42
CA LEU A 94 13.88 -11.30 9.08
C LEU A 94 12.84 -11.32 10.21
N ASP A 95 13.27 -11.34 11.47
CA ASP A 95 12.38 -11.28 12.63
C ASP A 95 11.64 -9.93 12.68
N THR A 96 12.35 -8.84 12.40
CA THR A 96 11.76 -7.49 12.29
C THR A 96 10.72 -7.43 11.16
N GLN A 97 11.07 -7.92 9.96
CA GLN A 97 10.15 -7.96 8.82
C GLN A 97 8.93 -8.83 9.09
N LEU A 98 9.12 -9.97 9.77
CA LEU A 98 8.02 -10.88 10.11
C LEU A 98 7.06 -10.23 11.11
N SER A 99 7.58 -9.51 12.10
CA SER A 99 6.75 -8.72 13.02
C SER A 99 5.96 -7.65 12.27
N GLU A 100 6.61 -6.86 11.42
CA GLU A 100 5.96 -5.79 10.65
C GLU A 100 4.86 -6.34 9.74
N VAL A 101 5.13 -7.40 8.98
CA VAL A 101 4.13 -8.03 8.10
C VAL A 101 2.98 -8.63 8.92
N THR A 102 3.25 -9.15 10.11
CA THR A 102 2.21 -9.67 11.01
C THR A 102 1.29 -8.55 11.49
N ASP A 103 1.85 -7.40 11.86
CA ASP A 103 1.08 -6.23 12.29
C ASP A 103 0.24 -5.67 11.12
N GLN A 104 0.82 -5.53 9.93
CA GLN A 104 0.12 -5.11 8.72
C GLN A 104 -1.05 -6.06 8.39
N LEU A 105 -0.85 -7.37 8.53
CA LEU A 105 -1.89 -8.37 8.30
C LEU A 105 -3.01 -8.28 9.34
N LEU A 106 -2.69 -7.99 10.60
CA LEU A 106 -3.67 -7.79 11.65
C LEU A 106 -4.52 -6.53 11.38
N ASP A 107 -3.88 -5.43 10.98
CA ASP A 107 -4.56 -4.18 10.69
C ASP A 107 -5.44 -4.29 9.44
N ALA A 108 -4.94 -4.91 8.36
CA ALA A 108 -5.74 -5.18 7.17
C ALA A 108 -6.96 -6.07 7.48
N ARG A 109 -6.82 -7.05 8.39
CA ARG A 109 -7.94 -7.86 8.86
C ARG A 109 -8.95 -7.04 9.65
N ARG A 110 -8.51 -6.16 10.55
CA ARG A 110 -9.40 -5.27 11.31
C ARG A 110 -10.16 -4.33 10.39
N GLU A 111 -9.47 -3.76 9.41
CA GLU A 111 -10.08 -2.91 8.40
C GLU A 111 -11.13 -3.68 7.60
N LEU A 112 -10.79 -4.86 7.07
CA LEU A 112 -11.74 -5.71 6.34
C LEU A 112 -12.97 -6.07 7.19
N GLN A 113 -12.77 -6.40 8.47
CA GLN A 113 -13.89 -6.66 9.38
C GLN A 113 -14.76 -5.42 9.62
N SER A 114 -14.17 -4.22 9.65
CA SER A 114 -14.94 -2.97 9.76
C SER A 114 -15.81 -2.73 8.52
N TRP A 115 -15.28 -2.99 7.32
CA TRP A 115 -16.07 -2.92 6.07
C TRP A 115 -17.20 -3.94 6.05
N ILE A 116 -16.92 -5.19 6.46
CA ILE A 116 -17.94 -6.25 6.57
C ILE A 116 -19.01 -5.89 7.62
N ALA A 117 -18.63 -5.33 8.76
CA ALA A 117 -19.57 -4.89 9.79
C ALA A 117 -20.49 -3.74 9.31
N LEU A 118 -20.01 -2.92 8.38
CA LEU A 118 -20.80 -1.91 7.67
C LEU A 118 -21.64 -2.51 6.52
N GLY A 119 -21.64 -3.83 6.34
CA GLY A 119 -22.35 -4.52 5.26
C GLY A 119 -21.68 -4.37 3.90
N VAL A 120 -20.44 -3.88 3.85
CA VAL A 120 -19.66 -3.71 2.62
C VAL A 120 -18.81 -4.96 2.41
N ASP A 121 -19.45 -6.02 1.92
CA ASP A 121 -18.76 -7.22 1.48
C ASP A 121 -18.39 -7.15 -0.02
N GLN A 122 -17.66 -8.15 -0.51
CA GLN A 122 -17.23 -8.21 -1.91
C GLN A 122 -18.42 -8.24 -2.90
N GLN A 123 -19.51 -8.92 -2.55
CA GLN A 123 -20.71 -9.02 -3.39
C GLN A 123 -21.45 -7.68 -3.42
N TYR A 124 -21.50 -6.97 -2.29
CA TYR A 124 -22.02 -5.62 -2.19
C TYR A 124 -21.24 -4.65 -3.08
N VAL A 125 -19.91 -4.69 -3.04
CA VAL A 125 -19.06 -3.84 -3.91
C VAL A 125 -19.32 -4.12 -5.39
N TYR A 126 -19.42 -5.40 -5.78
CA TYR A 126 -19.72 -5.77 -7.16
C TYR A 126 -21.12 -5.29 -7.60
N THR A 127 -22.12 -5.52 -6.76
CA THR A 127 -23.51 -5.10 -7.02
C THR A 127 -23.60 -3.57 -7.11
N MET A 128 -22.93 -2.84 -6.22
CA MET A 128 -22.94 -1.38 -6.22
C MET A 128 -22.27 -0.82 -7.48
N LYS A 129 -21.16 -1.44 -7.92
CA LYS A 129 -20.50 -1.07 -9.19
C LYS A 129 -21.45 -1.22 -10.38
N GLN A 130 -22.23 -2.30 -10.44
CA GLN A 130 -23.23 -2.49 -11.49
C GLN A 130 -24.34 -1.44 -11.40
N ARG A 131 -24.91 -1.23 -10.22
CA ARG A 131 -25.96 -0.21 -10.02
C ARG A 131 -25.53 1.19 -10.40
N ILE A 132 -24.27 1.56 -10.15
CA ILE A 132 -23.73 2.87 -10.56
C ILE A 132 -23.67 2.97 -12.10
N ALA A 133 -23.27 1.89 -12.78
CA ALA A 133 -23.27 1.86 -14.24
C ALA A 133 -24.70 1.96 -14.80
N ASP A 134 -25.62 1.14 -14.28
CA ASP A 134 -27.03 1.15 -14.70
C ASP A 134 -27.68 2.52 -14.46
N ALA A 135 -27.41 3.15 -13.31
CA ALA A 135 -27.91 4.49 -13.00
C ALA A 135 -27.35 5.56 -13.95
N HIS A 136 -26.10 5.43 -14.41
CA HIS A 136 -25.55 6.33 -15.42
C HIS A 136 -26.26 6.18 -16.77
N ASP A 137 -26.51 4.94 -17.20
CA ASP A 137 -27.23 4.67 -18.44
C ASP A 137 -28.68 5.17 -18.36
N GLU A 138 -29.36 4.98 -17.22
CA GLU A 138 -30.72 5.48 -16.97
C GLU A 138 -30.77 7.02 -16.98
N ILE A 139 -29.82 7.70 -16.34
CA ILE A 139 -29.71 9.17 -16.38
C ILE A 139 -29.53 9.67 -17.82
N ALA A 140 -28.71 8.99 -18.62
CA ALA A 140 -28.50 9.35 -20.01
C ALA A 140 -29.80 9.21 -20.83
N ALA A 141 -30.53 8.10 -20.66
CA ALA A 141 -31.80 7.87 -21.33
C ALA A 141 -32.88 8.90 -20.93
N ILE A 142 -33.03 9.18 -19.63
CA ILE A 142 -33.99 10.18 -19.13
C ILE A 142 -33.65 11.58 -19.65
N THR A 143 -32.37 11.91 -19.76
CA THR A 143 -31.92 13.21 -20.28
C THR A 143 -32.29 13.38 -21.77
N GLU A 144 -32.13 12.31 -22.56
CA GLU A 144 -32.54 12.30 -23.96
C GLU A 144 -34.07 12.43 -24.09
N GLU A 145 -34.83 11.64 -23.32
CA GLU A 145 -36.30 11.68 -23.32
C GLU A 145 -36.83 13.06 -22.92
N LYS A 146 -36.28 13.67 -21.85
CA LYS A 146 -36.61 15.04 -21.44
C LYS A 146 -36.44 16.04 -22.58
N THR A 147 -35.39 15.90 -23.38
CA THR A 147 -35.12 16.78 -24.52
C THR A 147 -36.18 16.63 -25.60
N VAL A 148 -36.65 15.41 -25.85
CA VAL A 148 -37.75 15.14 -26.79
C VAL A 148 -39.07 15.70 -26.27
N LEU A 149 -39.40 15.46 -25.00
CA LEU A 149 -40.62 15.95 -24.36
C LEU A 149 -40.69 17.48 -24.36
N LEU A 150 -39.58 18.18 -24.10
CA LEU A 150 -39.52 19.64 -24.18
C LEU A 150 -39.83 20.14 -25.60
N ARG A 151 -39.27 19.48 -26.63
CA ARG A 151 -39.60 19.79 -28.03
C ARG A 151 -41.08 19.59 -28.34
N GLN A 152 -41.67 18.49 -27.86
CA GLN A 152 -43.10 18.22 -28.05
C GLN A 152 -43.98 19.25 -27.32
N MET A 153 -43.62 19.63 -26.10
CA MET A 153 -44.32 20.67 -25.34
C MET A 153 -44.29 22.02 -26.09
N ASP A 154 -43.14 22.41 -26.62
CA ASP A 154 -43.02 23.65 -27.40
C ASP A 154 -43.86 23.61 -28.67
N GLN A 155 -43.91 22.46 -29.35
CA GLN A 155 -44.77 22.27 -30.52
C GLN A 155 -46.26 22.39 -30.15
N MET A 156 -46.71 21.73 -29.08
CA MET A 156 -48.11 21.82 -28.61
C MET A 156 -48.47 23.25 -28.22
N ARG A 157 -47.57 23.97 -27.53
CA ARG A 157 -47.78 25.39 -27.19
C ARG A 157 -47.95 26.26 -28.43
N TYR A 158 -47.11 26.03 -29.45
CA TYR A 158 -47.23 26.74 -30.73
C TYR A 158 -48.54 26.43 -31.44
N GLU A 159 -48.94 25.16 -31.51
CA GLU A 159 -50.20 24.74 -32.12
C GLU A 159 -51.42 25.31 -31.38
N LEU A 160 -51.42 25.25 -30.04
CA LEU A 160 -52.49 25.83 -29.22
C LEU A 160 -52.59 27.35 -29.42
N GLY A 161 -51.45 28.04 -29.52
CA GLY A 161 -51.41 29.47 -29.81
C GLY A 161 -52.07 29.86 -31.14
N ARG A 162 -52.09 28.95 -32.13
CA ARG A 162 -52.79 29.17 -33.41
C ARG A 162 -54.31 29.08 -33.29
N PHE A 163 -54.83 28.32 -32.33
CA PHE A 163 -56.27 28.13 -32.14
C PHE A 163 -56.88 29.10 -31.13
N VAL A 164 -56.13 29.48 -30.10
CA VAL A 164 -56.64 30.30 -29.00
C VAL A 164 -56.55 31.81 -29.32
N GLY A 165 -55.62 32.23 -30.18
CA GLY A 165 -55.40 33.66 -30.45
C GLY A 165 -54.99 34.45 -29.18
N PRO A 166 -54.56 35.73 -29.31
CA PRO A 166 -53.98 36.46 -28.18
C PRO A 166 -54.97 36.90 -27.08
N ALA A 167 -56.28 36.62 -27.19
CA ALA A 167 -57.27 37.10 -26.22
C ALA A 167 -58.61 36.32 -26.29
N GLN A 168 -58.59 35.00 -26.18
CA GLN A 168 -59.85 34.27 -26.00
C GLN A 168 -60.37 34.51 -24.58
N LYS A 169 -61.52 35.18 -24.46
CA LYS A 169 -62.22 35.34 -23.17
C LYS A 169 -62.50 33.96 -22.59
N VAL A 170 -62.00 33.70 -21.38
CA VAL A 170 -62.19 32.40 -20.72
C VAL A 170 -63.68 32.18 -20.50
N VAL A 171 -64.17 31.03 -21.00
CA VAL A 171 -65.56 30.63 -20.83
C VAL A 171 -65.72 29.93 -19.48
N MET A 172 -66.58 30.47 -18.62
CA MET A 172 -66.96 29.87 -17.34
C MET A 172 -68.36 29.24 -17.44
N ARG A 173 -68.81 28.54 -16.41
CA ARG A 173 -70.13 27.89 -16.42
C ARG A 173 -71.24 28.96 -16.43
N ASP A 174 -72.17 28.89 -17.37
CA ASP A 174 -73.33 29.78 -17.43
C ASP A 174 -74.13 29.75 -16.12
N GLY A 175 -74.56 30.92 -15.64
CA GLY A 175 -75.34 31.05 -14.40
C GLY A 175 -74.50 30.94 -13.13
N LEU A 176 -73.19 31.14 -13.22
CA LEU A 176 -72.31 31.28 -12.06
C LEU A 176 -72.65 32.61 -11.36
N GLU A 177 -73.05 32.50 -10.09
CA GLU A 177 -73.45 33.62 -9.24
C GLU A 177 -72.78 33.51 -7.86
N GLY A 178 -72.44 34.66 -7.29
CA GLY A 178 -71.84 34.76 -5.98
C GLY A 178 -71.90 36.18 -5.43
N SER A 179 -71.03 36.46 -4.47
CA SER A 179 -70.89 37.74 -3.79
C SER A 179 -69.45 38.00 -3.36
N VAL A 180 -69.14 39.27 -3.19
CA VAL A 180 -67.86 39.74 -2.66
C VAL A 180 -67.79 39.44 -1.15
N GLN A 181 -66.80 38.66 -0.73
CA GLN A 181 -66.57 38.33 0.68
C GLN A 181 -65.63 39.31 1.37
N ALA A 182 -64.59 39.76 0.67
CA ALA A 182 -63.58 40.67 1.21
C ALA A 182 -62.94 41.49 0.09
N ILE A 183 -62.43 42.66 0.45
CA ILE A 183 -61.82 43.61 -0.47
C ILE A 183 -60.53 44.10 0.17
N ASP A 184 -59.46 44.10 -0.61
CA ASP A 184 -58.22 44.80 -0.28
C ASP A 184 -58.05 45.97 -1.25
N SER A 185 -58.36 47.17 -0.77
CA SER A 185 -58.28 48.40 -1.56
C SER A 185 -56.86 48.86 -1.83
N ASP A 186 -55.88 48.45 -1.02
CA ASP A 186 -54.49 48.87 -1.15
C ASP A 186 -53.81 48.13 -2.32
N TRP A 187 -54.23 46.89 -2.55
CA TRP A 187 -53.69 46.02 -3.61
C TRP A 187 -54.64 45.83 -4.80
N GLY A 188 -55.90 46.28 -4.70
CA GLY A 188 -56.87 46.28 -5.80
C GLY A 188 -57.45 44.90 -6.14
N PHE A 189 -57.45 43.97 -5.18
CA PHE A 189 -58.05 42.64 -5.34
C PHE A 189 -59.26 42.44 -4.45
N VAL A 190 -60.14 41.56 -4.91
CA VAL A 190 -61.43 41.22 -4.33
C VAL A 190 -61.50 39.70 -4.19
N ILE A 191 -61.98 39.23 -3.05
CA ILE A 191 -62.25 37.81 -2.81
C ILE A 191 -63.75 37.57 -3.01
N VAL A 192 -64.09 36.63 -3.87
CA VAL A 192 -65.47 36.25 -4.19
C VAL A 192 -65.74 34.80 -3.77
N ASN A 193 -66.96 34.51 -3.35
CA ASN A 193 -67.38 33.18 -2.88
C ASN A 193 -67.71 32.19 -4.02
N VAL A 194 -66.99 32.28 -5.13
CA VAL A 194 -67.16 31.40 -6.28
C VAL A 194 -65.82 30.72 -6.55
N GLY A 195 -65.81 29.39 -6.55
CA GLY A 195 -64.60 28.59 -6.77
C GLY A 195 -64.66 27.67 -7.99
N GLU A 196 -63.68 26.78 -8.09
CA GLU A 196 -63.57 25.83 -9.21
C GLU A 196 -64.83 24.94 -9.33
N LYS A 197 -65.42 24.55 -8.20
CA LYS A 197 -66.63 23.71 -8.12
C LYS A 197 -67.87 24.42 -8.68
N ASP A 198 -67.89 25.75 -8.59
CA ASP A 198 -68.96 26.59 -9.12
C ASP A 198 -68.76 26.90 -10.61
N GLY A 199 -67.60 26.52 -11.16
CA GLY A 199 -67.25 26.71 -12.56
C GLY A 199 -66.36 27.92 -12.83
N ALA A 200 -65.78 28.55 -11.79
CA ALA A 200 -64.80 29.61 -11.94
C ALA A 200 -63.51 29.07 -12.60
N ARG A 201 -62.83 29.93 -13.36
CA ARG A 201 -61.57 29.63 -14.04
C ARG A 201 -60.64 30.83 -13.95
N GLU A 202 -59.33 30.57 -13.86
CA GLU A 202 -58.32 31.61 -13.94
C GLU A 202 -58.44 32.38 -15.26
N ASN A 203 -58.23 33.70 -15.21
CA ASN A 203 -58.48 34.65 -16.30
C ASN A 203 -59.94 34.76 -16.76
N GLY A 204 -60.90 34.26 -15.98
CA GLY A 204 -62.33 34.51 -16.15
C GLY A 204 -62.71 35.94 -15.76
N GLU A 205 -63.64 36.56 -16.51
CA GLU A 205 -64.18 37.88 -16.17
C GLU A 205 -65.51 37.74 -15.42
N LEU A 206 -65.65 38.39 -14.26
CA LEU A 206 -66.90 38.46 -13.51
C LEU A 206 -67.49 39.87 -13.59
N LEU A 207 -68.81 39.96 -13.67
CA LEU A 207 -69.58 41.20 -13.59
C LEU A 207 -70.01 41.44 -12.14
N VAL A 208 -69.80 42.66 -11.64
CA VAL A 208 -70.18 43.04 -10.27
C VAL A 208 -71.40 43.95 -10.31
N SER A 209 -72.41 43.64 -9.50
CA SER A 209 -73.65 44.40 -9.43
C SER A 209 -74.11 44.68 -7.99
N ARG A 210 -74.72 45.85 -7.80
CA ARG A 210 -75.38 46.25 -6.54
C ARG A 210 -76.81 46.66 -6.87
N GLU A 211 -77.78 46.05 -6.17
CA GLU A 211 -79.22 46.28 -6.41
C GLU A 211 -79.63 46.13 -7.88
N GLY A 212 -79.02 45.17 -8.59
CA GLY A 212 -79.30 44.88 -10.00
C GLY A 212 -78.66 45.85 -11.00
N LYS A 213 -77.84 46.81 -10.55
CA LYS A 213 -77.07 47.71 -11.43
C LYS A 213 -75.62 47.24 -11.53
N LEU A 214 -75.10 47.14 -12.75
CA LEU A 214 -73.69 46.82 -13.00
C LEU A 214 -72.80 47.97 -12.52
N ILE A 215 -71.87 47.67 -11.61
CA ILE A 215 -70.97 48.66 -11.01
C ILE A 215 -69.49 48.40 -11.32
N GLY A 216 -69.13 47.21 -11.84
CA GLY A 216 -67.74 46.88 -12.13
C GLY A 216 -67.54 45.57 -12.88
N LYS A 217 -66.28 45.31 -13.24
CA LYS A 217 -65.80 44.02 -13.73
C LYS A 217 -64.56 43.57 -12.97
N LEU A 218 -64.46 42.28 -12.72
CA LEU A 218 -63.31 41.64 -12.09
C LEU A 218 -62.66 40.64 -13.06
N LEU A 219 -61.35 40.49 -12.99
CA LEU A 219 -60.60 39.44 -13.67
C LEU A 219 -60.03 38.49 -12.62
N ILE A 220 -60.44 37.22 -12.68
CA ILE A 220 -59.98 36.18 -11.76
C ILE A 220 -58.48 35.94 -11.96
N SER A 221 -57.70 36.12 -10.92
CA SER A 221 -56.25 35.89 -10.91
C SER A 221 -55.89 34.50 -10.38
N SER A 222 -56.66 33.97 -9.44
CA SER A 222 -56.47 32.63 -8.88
C SER A 222 -57.80 32.05 -8.41
N VAL A 223 -57.97 30.74 -8.57
CA VAL A 223 -59.17 30.00 -8.18
C VAL A 223 -58.80 28.97 -7.12
N GLU A 224 -59.58 28.93 -6.04
CA GLU A 224 -59.60 27.83 -5.07
C GLU A 224 -60.92 27.04 -5.19
N ASP A 225 -61.02 25.93 -4.46
CA ASP A 225 -62.19 25.04 -4.45
C ASP A 225 -63.54 25.77 -4.35
N ASN A 226 -63.66 26.74 -3.44
CA ASN A 226 -64.92 27.40 -3.07
C ASN A 226 -64.83 28.95 -3.08
N ARG A 227 -63.72 29.52 -3.54
CA ARG A 227 -63.53 30.98 -3.62
C ARG A 227 -62.53 31.32 -4.72
N SER A 228 -62.54 32.58 -5.15
CA SER A 228 -61.55 33.08 -6.12
C SER A 228 -61.05 34.45 -5.69
N ILE A 229 -59.81 34.73 -6.06
CA ILE A 229 -59.21 36.06 -5.97
C ILE A 229 -59.33 36.69 -7.35
N ALA A 230 -59.84 37.91 -7.41
CA ALA A 230 -60.04 38.63 -8.65
C ALA A 230 -59.59 40.09 -8.54
N ASN A 231 -58.95 40.59 -9.58
CA ASN A 231 -58.51 41.98 -9.66
C ASN A 231 -59.59 42.84 -10.30
N VAL A 232 -59.74 44.07 -9.82
CA VAL A 232 -60.70 45.01 -10.41
C VAL A 232 -60.17 45.50 -11.76
N ILE A 233 -60.97 45.43 -12.82
CA ILE A 233 -60.58 45.90 -14.15
C ILE A 233 -60.70 47.44 -14.20
N PRO A 234 -59.60 48.19 -14.37
CA PRO A 234 -59.65 49.65 -14.42
C PRO A 234 -60.49 50.13 -15.61
N GLY A 235 -61.25 51.21 -15.42
CA GLY A 235 -62.12 51.80 -16.44
C GLY A 235 -63.52 51.18 -16.58
N TRP A 236 -63.80 50.07 -15.88
CA TRP A 236 -65.15 49.48 -15.80
C TRP A 236 -65.87 49.75 -14.48
N VAL A 237 -65.17 50.34 -13.50
CA VAL A 237 -65.72 50.68 -12.18
C VAL A 237 -66.55 51.96 -12.28
N GLN A 238 -67.84 51.84 -11.99
CA GLN A 238 -68.79 52.96 -11.96
C GLN A 238 -69.09 53.42 -10.53
N SER A 239 -68.83 52.56 -9.54
CA SER A 239 -68.97 52.82 -8.10
C SER A 239 -68.04 51.91 -7.32
N ASP A 240 -67.65 52.31 -6.11
CA ASP A 240 -66.80 51.51 -5.24
C ASP A 240 -67.46 50.16 -4.92
N ILE A 241 -66.71 49.09 -5.15
CA ILE A 241 -67.11 47.71 -4.83
C ILE A 241 -67.07 47.54 -3.31
N GLN A 242 -68.06 46.85 -2.75
CA GLN A 242 -68.24 46.61 -1.33
C GLN A 242 -68.52 45.13 -1.05
N VAL A 243 -68.24 44.72 0.18
CA VAL A 243 -68.59 43.37 0.67
C VAL A 243 -70.10 43.19 0.57
N GLY A 244 -70.52 42.06 0.00
CA GLY A 244 -71.93 41.75 -0.27
C GLY A 244 -72.42 42.12 -1.67
N ASP A 245 -71.63 42.82 -2.48
CA ASP A 245 -71.96 43.02 -3.90
C ASP A 245 -72.06 41.69 -4.63
N ALA A 246 -73.07 41.54 -5.50
CA ALA A 246 -73.30 40.33 -6.25
C ALA A 246 -72.31 40.23 -7.43
N VAL A 247 -71.77 39.03 -7.66
CA VAL A 247 -70.92 38.73 -8.82
C VAL A 247 -71.56 37.66 -9.68
N ALA A 248 -71.48 37.82 -11.00
CA ALA A 248 -72.03 36.86 -11.95
C ALA A 248 -71.16 36.73 -13.20
N TYR A 249 -71.28 35.59 -13.89
CA TYR A 249 -70.69 35.33 -15.20
C TYR A 249 -71.77 35.24 -16.29
#